data_AF-A0A162NZ57-F1
#
_entry.id   AF-A0A162NZ57-F1
#
_cell.length_a   1.000
_cell.length_b   1.000
_cell.length_c   1.000
_cell.angle_alpha   90.00
_cell.angle_beta   90.00
_cell.angle_gamma   90.00
#
_symmetry.space_group_name_H-M   'P 1'
#
loop_
_entity.id
_entity.type
_entity.pdbx_description
1 polymer ?
#
loop_
_entity_poly.entity_id
_entity_poly.type
_entity_poly.pdbx_seq_one_letter_code
_entity_poly.pdbx_strand_id
1 'polypeptide(L)'
;MSWACRLMIADCVDNSKAKYAQQMASPDNTTILSPNQKSTILRTGVENGGQAEWDFAYNQYTSKFDTSYLVAVARSRDTSRLNTLLERMIDSQSGIRLSDVNTLFNNVASNPVGNPVATDFLVNRWTDIEQSWLGTNYFINFFRYVCNRQNTQAQLDRLLQLRTDHLNILGNSNTVQQGIDVVVENIKWMELHQEEIGNWLSVSVPTTTTTTPSPPLPDGSQSVYQMNALLILVFTFLGMFIMH
;
A
#
# COMPACT_ATOMS: atom_id res chain seq x y z
N MET A 1 5.53 -18.98 -2.63
CA MET A 1 4.27 -18.81 -1.86
C MET A 1 3.70 -17.39 -1.97
N SER A 2 4.52 -16.33 -1.98
CA SER A 2 4.04 -14.94 -2.00
C SER A 2 3.10 -14.58 -3.16
N TRP A 3 3.37 -15.07 -4.37
CA TRP A 3 2.55 -14.77 -5.56
C TRP A 3 1.14 -15.34 -5.48
N ALA A 4 0.98 -16.59 -5.04
CA ALA A 4 -0.35 -17.22 -4.93
C ALA A 4 -1.30 -16.42 -4.03
N CYS A 5 -0.81 -15.91 -2.91
CA CYS A 5 -1.61 -15.08 -1.99
C CYS A 5 -1.89 -13.69 -2.55
N ARG A 6 -0.93 -13.07 -3.26
CA ARG A 6 -1.16 -11.79 -3.95
C ARG A 6 -2.16 -11.91 -5.11
N LEU A 7 -2.17 -13.05 -5.76
CA LEU A 7 -3.12 -13.44 -6.81
C LEU A 7 -4.50 -13.87 -6.26
N MET A 8 -4.72 -13.78 -4.94
CA MET A 8 -5.97 -14.15 -4.29
C MET A 8 -6.39 -15.61 -4.54
N ILE A 9 -5.41 -16.52 -4.70
CA ILE A 9 -5.69 -17.95 -4.78
C ILE A 9 -6.21 -18.42 -3.42
N ALA A 10 -7.44 -18.94 -3.39
CA ALA A 10 -8.19 -19.28 -2.17
C ALA A 10 -7.37 -20.10 -1.17
N ASP A 11 -6.76 -21.21 -1.63
CA ASP A 11 -5.92 -22.06 -0.78
C ASP A 11 -4.79 -21.30 -0.09
N CYS A 12 -4.16 -20.33 -0.76
CA CYS A 12 -3.09 -19.55 -0.16
C CYS A 12 -3.63 -18.59 0.89
N VAL A 13 -4.74 -17.91 0.57
CA VAL A 13 -5.38 -16.92 1.45
C VAL A 13 -5.92 -17.59 2.70
N ASP A 14 -6.67 -18.67 2.55
CA ASP A 14 -7.30 -19.38 3.68
C ASP A 14 -6.27 -20.00 4.61
N ASN A 15 -5.24 -20.66 4.07
CA ASN A 15 -4.15 -21.20 4.89
C ASN A 15 -3.37 -20.09 5.61
N SER A 16 -3.14 -18.96 4.95
CA SER A 16 -2.47 -17.82 5.58
C SER A 16 -3.31 -17.20 6.68
N LYS A 17 -4.63 -17.03 6.47
CA LYS A 17 -5.55 -16.55 7.51
C LYS A 17 -5.61 -17.50 8.70
N ALA A 18 -5.67 -18.82 8.47
CA ALA A 18 -5.66 -19.82 9.53
C ALA A 18 -4.37 -19.76 10.37
N LYS A 19 -3.20 -19.68 9.72
CA LYS A 19 -1.91 -19.53 10.42
C LYS A 19 -1.80 -18.19 11.15
N TYR A 20 -2.34 -17.11 10.59
CA TYR A 20 -2.38 -15.81 11.25
C TYR A 20 -3.24 -15.86 12.52
N ALA A 21 -4.41 -16.50 12.46
CA ALA A 21 -5.27 -16.71 13.63
C ALA A 21 -4.57 -17.55 14.72
N GLN A 22 -3.81 -18.59 14.34
CA GLN A 22 -2.96 -19.33 15.29
C GLN A 22 -1.92 -18.43 15.95
N GLN A 23 -1.27 -17.55 15.18
CA GLN A 23 -0.32 -16.57 15.73
C GLN A 23 -1.00 -15.59 16.69
N MET A 24 -2.22 -15.13 16.40
CA MET A 24 -2.99 -14.26 17.30
C MET A 24 -3.31 -14.97 18.62
N ALA A 25 -3.63 -16.26 18.58
CA ALA A 25 -3.92 -17.07 19.77
C ALA A 25 -2.67 -17.38 20.62
N SER A 26 -1.47 -17.29 20.04
CA SER A 26 -0.21 -17.60 20.74
C SER A 26 0.93 -16.69 20.26
N PRO A 27 0.92 -15.39 20.62
CA PRO A 27 1.78 -14.38 20.01
C PRO A 27 3.27 -14.57 20.26
N ASP A 28 3.62 -15.27 21.34
CA ASP A 28 5.01 -15.53 21.74
C ASP A 28 5.54 -16.87 21.23
N ASN A 29 4.69 -17.66 20.57
CA ASN A 29 5.11 -18.90 19.95
C ASN A 29 5.82 -18.62 18.62
N THR A 30 7.14 -18.72 18.62
CA THR A 30 8.00 -18.47 17.45
C THR A 30 7.96 -19.59 16.39
N THR A 31 7.31 -20.73 16.69
CA THR A 31 7.26 -21.89 15.78
C THR A 31 6.09 -21.87 14.79
N ILE A 32 5.04 -21.06 15.06
CA ILE A 32 3.84 -20.96 14.22
C ILE A 32 4.18 -20.35 12.85
N LEU A 33 4.98 -19.28 12.87
CA LEU A 33 5.40 -18.57 11.68
C LEU A 33 6.85 -18.92 11.33
N SER A 34 7.02 -19.82 10.35
CA SER A 34 8.35 -20.07 9.79
C SER A 34 8.93 -18.78 9.18
N PRO A 35 10.25 -18.51 9.29
CA PRO A 35 10.86 -17.28 8.78
C PRO A 35 10.52 -16.99 7.31
N ASN A 36 10.50 -18.03 6.47
CA ASN A 36 10.23 -17.92 5.04
C ASN A 36 8.77 -17.57 4.70
N GLN A 37 7.81 -17.91 5.58
CA GLN A 37 6.38 -17.67 5.35
C GLN A 37 5.85 -16.46 6.11
N LYS A 38 6.54 -16.04 7.18
CA LYS A 38 6.12 -14.98 8.10
C LYS A 38 5.60 -13.73 7.39
N SER A 39 6.40 -13.14 6.49
CA SER A 39 5.99 -11.92 5.78
C SER A 39 4.71 -12.11 4.95
N THR A 40 4.56 -13.25 4.28
CA THR A 40 3.36 -13.55 3.47
C THR A 40 2.15 -13.74 4.37
N ILE A 41 2.27 -14.55 5.42
CA ILE A 41 1.17 -14.84 6.35
C ILE A 41 0.69 -13.57 7.05
N LEU A 42 1.61 -12.76 7.59
CA LEU A 42 1.26 -11.52 8.28
C LEU A 42 0.55 -10.54 7.35
N ARG A 43 1.10 -10.31 6.15
CA ARG A 43 0.50 -9.41 5.16
C ARG A 43 -0.87 -9.89 4.71
N THR A 44 -1.02 -11.17 4.37
CA THR A 44 -2.29 -11.75 3.93
C THR A 44 -3.34 -11.75 5.04
N GLY A 45 -2.94 -12.00 6.28
CA GLY A 45 -3.82 -11.94 7.46
C GLY A 45 -4.41 -10.54 7.67
N VAL A 46 -3.58 -9.49 7.65
CA VAL A 46 -4.05 -8.10 7.80
C VAL A 46 -4.84 -7.63 6.57
N GLU A 47 -4.37 -7.94 5.36
CA GLU A 47 -5.00 -7.51 4.10
C GLU A 47 -6.43 -8.06 3.95
N ASN A 48 -6.68 -9.28 4.43
CA ASN A 48 -7.99 -9.95 4.35
C ASN A 48 -8.69 -10.06 5.70
N GLY A 49 -8.26 -9.25 6.67
CA GLY A 49 -8.76 -9.19 8.04
C GLY A 49 -9.45 -7.86 8.37
N GLY A 50 -10.04 -7.80 9.56
CA GLY A 50 -10.71 -6.62 10.10
C GLY A 50 -9.83 -5.86 11.09
N GLN A 51 -10.51 -5.12 11.98
CA GLN A 51 -9.85 -4.31 13.00
C GLN A 51 -9.02 -5.17 13.97
N ALA A 52 -9.51 -6.36 14.34
CA ALA A 52 -8.82 -7.25 15.28
C ALA A 52 -7.45 -7.72 14.77
N GLU A 53 -7.36 -8.14 13.50
CA GLU A 53 -6.09 -8.52 12.87
C GLU A 53 -5.15 -7.33 12.77
N TRP A 54 -5.69 -6.16 12.40
CA TRP A 54 -4.89 -4.94 12.26
C TRP A 54 -4.31 -4.47 13.60
N ASP A 55 -5.12 -4.41 14.65
CA ASP A 55 -4.70 -4.03 16.00
C ASP A 55 -3.70 -5.02 16.57
N PHE A 56 -3.91 -6.31 16.37
CA PHE A 56 -2.94 -7.34 16.76
C PHE A 56 -1.57 -7.08 16.13
N ALA A 57 -1.51 -6.87 14.81
CA ALA A 57 -0.25 -6.61 14.14
C ALA A 57 0.41 -5.33 14.65
N TYR A 58 -0.35 -4.24 14.83
CA TYR A 58 0.19 -2.99 15.36
C TYR A 58 0.76 -3.18 16.76
N ASN A 59 0.05 -3.87 17.64
CA ASN A 59 0.49 -4.15 19.01
C ASN A 59 1.74 -5.05 19.05
N GLN A 60 1.83 -6.05 18.17
CA GLN A 60 3.05 -6.86 18.04
C GLN A 60 4.25 -6.02 17.59
N TYR A 61 4.03 -5.10 16.64
CA TYR A 61 5.07 -4.17 16.21
C TYR A 61 5.52 -3.26 17.36
N THR A 62 4.61 -2.57 18.06
CA THR A 62 5.02 -1.63 19.12
C THR A 62 5.63 -2.33 20.34
N SER A 63 5.27 -3.60 20.59
CA SER A 63 5.83 -4.38 21.70
C SER A 63 7.20 -5.00 21.38
N LYS A 64 7.41 -5.49 20.15
CA LYS A 64 8.60 -6.27 19.76
C LYS A 64 9.53 -5.54 18.79
N PHE A 65 9.04 -4.45 18.19
CA PHE A 65 9.69 -3.69 17.12
C PHE A 65 10.11 -4.54 15.92
N ASP A 66 9.32 -5.58 15.65
CA ASP A 66 9.46 -6.42 14.48
C ASP A 66 8.75 -5.76 13.29
N THR A 67 9.56 -5.20 12.39
CA THR A 67 9.09 -4.47 11.21
C THR A 67 8.25 -5.32 10.26
N SER A 68 8.30 -6.66 10.36
CA SER A 68 7.41 -7.56 9.60
C SER A 68 5.93 -7.29 9.90
N TYR A 69 5.61 -6.95 11.15
CA TYR A 69 4.26 -6.60 11.56
C TYR A 69 3.87 -5.21 11.07
N LEU A 70 4.76 -4.21 11.19
CA LEU A 70 4.51 -2.86 10.64
C LEU A 70 4.20 -2.90 9.14
N VAL A 71 4.99 -3.67 8.39
CA VAL A 71 4.79 -3.89 6.96
C VAL A 71 3.45 -4.59 6.68
N ALA A 72 2.96 -5.44 7.58
CA ALA A 72 1.64 -6.06 7.46
C ALA A 72 0.49 -5.09 7.77
N VAL A 73 0.63 -4.25 8.81
CA VAL A 73 -0.34 -3.20 9.18
C VAL A 73 -0.64 -2.29 7.97
N ALA A 74 0.39 -1.91 7.23
CA ALA A 74 0.27 -1.09 6.01
C ALA A 74 -0.40 -1.80 4.81
N ARG A 75 -0.69 -3.12 4.90
CA ARG A 75 -1.41 -3.89 3.86
C ARG A 75 -2.93 -3.91 4.02
N SER A 76 -3.47 -3.22 5.02
CA SER A 76 -4.93 -3.06 5.15
C SER A 76 -5.58 -2.59 3.84
N ARG A 77 -6.76 -3.11 3.51
CA ARG A 77 -7.60 -2.61 2.40
C ARG A 77 -8.55 -1.50 2.81
N ASP A 78 -8.57 -1.18 4.10
CA ASP A 78 -9.40 -0.15 4.69
C ASP A 78 -8.59 1.14 4.81
N THR A 79 -9.06 2.16 4.11
CA THR A 79 -8.40 3.47 4.03
C THR A 79 -8.41 4.20 5.37
N SER A 80 -9.42 3.99 6.22
CA SER A 80 -9.45 4.57 7.57
C SER A 80 -8.31 4.03 8.42
N ARG A 81 -8.07 2.71 8.38
CA ARG A 81 -6.93 2.09 9.09
C ARG A 81 -5.58 2.57 8.58
N LEU A 82 -5.44 2.78 7.27
CA LEU A 82 -4.22 3.35 6.69
C LEU A 82 -4.02 4.82 7.08
N ASN A 83 -5.09 5.62 7.10
CA ASN A 83 -5.03 7.00 7.58
C ASN A 83 -4.63 7.03 9.06
N THR A 84 -5.26 6.21 9.92
CA THR A 84 -4.88 6.07 11.34
C THR A 84 -3.40 5.72 11.50
N LEU A 85 -2.83 4.87 10.63
CA LEU A 85 -1.40 4.56 10.68
C LEU A 85 -0.53 5.79 10.38
N LEU A 86 -0.92 6.63 9.42
CA LEU A 86 -0.22 7.88 9.09
C LEU A 86 -0.36 8.93 10.19
N GLU A 87 -1.53 9.03 10.83
CA GLU A 87 -1.72 9.89 12.01
C GLU A 87 -0.78 9.46 13.15
N ARG A 88 -0.70 8.15 13.42
CA ARG A 88 0.21 7.59 14.41
C ARG A 88 1.68 7.89 14.06
N MET A 89 2.04 7.88 12.77
CA MET A 89 3.41 8.14 12.32
C MET A 89 3.92 9.53 12.76
N ILE A 90 3.06 10.55 12.77
CA ILE A 90 3.43 11.92 13.19
C ILE A 90 3.22 12.17 14.69
N ASP A 91 2.66 11.20 15.43
CA ASP A 91 2.55 11.24 16.89
C ASP A 91 3.77 10.58 17.55
N SER A 92 4.54 11.38 18.28
CA SER A 92 5.72 10.94 19.04
C SER A 92 5.43 9.89 20.13
N GLN A 93 4.18 9.78 20.58
CA GLN A 93 3.76 8.84 21.63
C GLN A 93 3.15 7.55 21.06
N SER A 94 3.08 7.40 19.73
CA SER A 94 2.44 6.26 19.07
C SER A 94 3.20 4.93 19.21
N GLY A 95 4.47 4.97 19.60
CA GLY A 95 5.38 3.81 19.65
C GLY A 95 6.06 3.48 18.32
N ILE A 96 5.83 4.24 17.25
CA ILE A 96 6.58 4.12 16.00
C ILE A 96 8.00 4.66 16.21
N ARG A 97 9.01 3.97 15.65
CA ARG A 97 10.41 4.42 15.72
C ARG A 97 10.76 5.31 14.54
N LEU A 98 11.61 6.32 14.75
CA LEU A 98 12.15 7.16 13.67
C LEU A 98 12.78 6.33 12.53
N SER A 99 13.49 5.25 12.87
CA SER A 99 14.12 4.36 11.89
C SER A 99 13.12 3.68 10.93
N ASP A 100 11.85 3.58 11.33
CA ASP A 100 10.84 2.81 10.63
C ASP A 100 9.86 3.70 9.84
N VAL A 101 9.96 5.02 9.96
CA VAL A 101 9.08 6.01 9.31
C VAL A 101 9.07 5.86 7.80
N ASN A 102 10.25 5.77 7.17
CA ASN A 102 10.34 5.53 5.71
C ASN A 102 9.73 4.18 5.32
N THR A 103 9.93 3.14 6.12
CA THR A 103 9.35 1.81 5.87
C THR A 103 7.83 1.86 5.95
N LEU A 104 7.27 2.51 6.97
CA LEU A 104 5.83 2.70 7.14
C LEU A 104 5.24 3.42 5.94
N PHE A 105 5.72 4.63 5.66
CA PHE A 105 5.15 5.48 4.62
C PHE A 105 5.27 4.83 3.24
N ASN A 106 6.43 4.25 2.91
CA ASN A 106 6.62 3.54 1.63
C ASN A 106 5.65 2.38 1.47
N ASN A 107 5.36 1.60 2.53
CA ASN A 107 4.41 0.48 2.42
C ASN A 107 2.96 0.95 2.30
N VAL A 108 2.57 2.08 2.92
CA VAL A 108 1.25 2.69 2.70
C VAL A 108 1.16 3.25 1.27
N ALA A 109 2.18 3.98 0.82
CA ALA A 109 2.25 4.52 -0.55
C ALA A 109 2.31 3.41 -1.62
N SER A 110 2.85 2.23 -1.31
CA SER A 110 2.87 1.08 -2.23
C SER A 110 1.58 0.25 -2.21
N ASN A 111 0.67 0.53 -1.28
CA ASN A 111 -0.63 -0.13 -1.22
C ASN A 111 -1.58 0.48 -2.27
N PRO A 112 -2.26 -0.31 -3.12
CA PRO A 112 -3.17 0.22 -4.13
C PRO A 112 -4.23 1.20 -3.60
N VAL A 113 -4.85 0.90 -2.47
CA VAL A 113 -5.83 1.80 -1.83
C VAL A 113 -5.17 2.82 -0.89
N GLY A 114 -3.91 2.56 -0.48
CA GLY A 114 -3.15 3.44 0.39
C GLY A 114 -2.38 4.54 -0.31
N ASN A 115 -2.08 4.38 -1.61
CA ASN A 115 -1.33 5.39 -2.36
C ASN A 115 -2.08 6.74 -2.43
N PRO A 116 -3.39 6.80 -2.78
CA PRO A 116 -4.14 8.04 -2.70
C PRO A 116 -4.16 8.63 -1.28
N VAL A 117 -4.35 7.77 -0.26
CA VAL A 117 -4.36 8.20 1.16
C VAL A 117 -3.02 8.81 1.57
N ALA A 118 -1.89 8.20 1.19
CA ALA A 118 -0.56 8.72 1.47
C ALA A 118 -0.28 10.03 0.74
N THR A 119 -0.72 10.14 -0.53
CA THR A 119 -0.61 11.39 -1.31
C THR A 119 -1.43 12.50 -0.66
N ASP A 120 -2.69 12.22 -0.30
CA ASP A 120 -3.56 13.18 0.37
C ASP A 120 -3.00 13.61 1.72
N PHE A 121 -2.49 12.66 2.50
CA PHE A 121 -1.83 12.97 3.77
C PHE A 121 -0.61 13.85 3.58
N LEU A 122 0.27 13.54 2.62
CA LEU A 122 1.46 14.34 2.31
C LEU A 122 1.11 15.77 1.90
N VAL A 123 0.10 15.94 1.06
CA VAL A 123 -0.35 17.25 0.56
C VAL A 123 -1.05 18.04 1.66
N ASN A 124 -2.02 17.43 2.35
CA ASN A 124 -2.93 18.15 3.26
C ASN A 124 -2.38 18.30 4.67
N ARG A 125 -1.44 17.44 5.09
CA ARG A 125 -0.84 17.44 6.43
C ARG A 125 0.63 17.90 6.41
N TRP A 126 1.05 18.63 5.38
CA TRP A 126 2.43 19.09 5.23
C TRP A 126 2.95 19.79 6.49
N THR A 127 2.25 20.84 6.94
CA THR A 127 2.63 21.61 8.13
C THR A 127 2.69 20.74 9.38
N ASP A 128 1.77 19.79 9.53
CA ASP A 128 1.74 18.92 10.71
C ASP A 128 2.91 17.94 10.72
N ILE A 129 3.30 17.39 9.55
CA ILE A 129 4.51 16.57 9.41
C ILE A 129 5.75 17.39 9.78
N GLU A 130 5.86 18.61 9.24
CA GLU A 130 7.00 19.50 9.47
C GLU A 130 7.13 19.91 10.95
N GLN A 131 6.02 20.19 11.62
CA GLN A 131 5.99 20.59 13.03
C GLN A 131 6.06 19.39 14.00
N SER A 132 5.83 18.17 13.49
CA SER A 132 5.98 16.96 14.29
C SER A 132 7.45 16.67 14.62
N TRP A 133 7.65 15.64 15.44
CA TRP A 133 8.95 15.06 15.74
C TRP A 133 9.74 14.54 14.52
N LEU A 134 9.14 14.48 13.33
CA LEU A 134 9.81 14.07 12.09
C LEU A 134 10.61 15.20 11.43
N GLY A 135 10.18 16.45 11.58
CA GLY A 135 10.75 17.59 10.86
C GLY A 135 10.68 17.43 9.33
N THR A 136 11.61 18.08 8.62
CA THR A 136 11.60 18.13 7.15
C THR A 136 12.34 16.99 6.45
N ASN A 137 13.05 16.13 7.20
CA ASN A 137 14.00 15.16 6.65
C ASN A 137 13.37 14.06 5.79
N TYR A 138 12.06 13.86 5.88
CA TYR A 138 11.35 12.75 5.21
C TYR A 138 10.64 13.15 3.91
N PHE A 139 10.40 14.45 3.67
CA PHE A 139 9.56 14.91 2.56
C PHE A 139 10.04 14.46 1.19
N ILE A 140 11.36 14.49 0.94
CA ILE A 140 11.94 14.04 -0.34
C ILE A 140 11.63 12.55 -0.60
N ASN A 141 11.75 11.70 0.43
CA ASN A 141 11.46 10.27 0.32
C ASN A 141 9.95 10.03 0.19
N PHE A 142 9.13 10.70 1.00
CA PHE A 142 7.67 10.60 0.92
C PHE A 142 7.15 10.96 -0.46
N PHE A 143 7.63 12.06 -1.03
CA PHE A 143 7.34 12.46 -2.40
C PHE A 143 7.69 11.34 -3.39
N ARG A 144 8.93 10.81 -3.30
CA ARG A 144 9.38 9.73 -4.20
C ARG A 144 8.55 8.45 -4.08
N TYR A 145 8.07 8.12 -2.88
CA TYR A 145 7.28 6.91 -2.64
C TYR A 145 5.87 7.02 -3.23
N VAL A 146 5.21 8.18 -3.14
CA VAL A 146 3.85 8.34 -3.69
C VAL A 146 3.83 8.28 -5.21
N CYS A 147 4.89 8.69 -5.90
CA CYS A 147 5.01 8.67 -7.36
C CYS A 147 4.83 7.27 -7.99
N ASN A 148 5.18 6.18 -7.28
CA ASN A 148 5.30 4.84 -7.86
C ASN A 148 3.99 4.24 -8.41
N ARG A 149 2.81 4.77 -8.03
CA ARG A 149 1.51 4.24 -8.47
C ARG A 149 0.64 5.28 -9.18
N GLN A 150 1.22 6.44 -9.51
CA GLN A 150 0.53 7.53 -10.19
C GLN A 150 0.79 7.39 -11.70
N ASN A 151 -0.25 7.55 -12.51
CA ASN A 151 -0.22 7.24 -13.94
C ASN A 151 -1.21 8.08 -14.78
N THR A 152 -1.69 9.20 -14.25
CA THR A 152 -2.57 10.13 -14.98
C THR A 152 -2.01 11.55 -14.96
N GLN A 153 -2.37 12.37 -15.95
CA GLN A 153 -1.90 13.76 -16.02
C GLN A 153 -2.32 14.58 -14.80
N ALA A 154 -3.56 14.45 -14.33
CA ALA A 154 -4.05 15.17 -13.15
C ALA A 154 -3.24 14.85 -11.87
N GLN A 155 -2.78 13.60 -11.74
CA GLN A 155 -1.92 13.19 -10.64
C GLN A 155 -0.52 13.79 -10.73
N LEU A 156 0.05 13.83 -11.94
CA LEU A 156 1.34 14.49 -12.21
C LEU A 156 1.26 15.98 -11.90
N ASP A 157 0.22 16.68 -12.39
CA ASP A 157 0.02 18.10 -12.17
C ASP A 157 -0.05 18.43 -10.67
N ARG A 158 -0.76 17.60 -9.90
CA ARG A 158 -0.84 17.73 -8.44
C ARG A 158 0.53 17.60 -7.75
N LEU A 159 1.38 16.66 -8.19
CA LEU A 159 2.73 16.49 -7.65
C LEU A 159 3.67 17.64 -8.05
N LEU A 160 3.53 18.17 -9.27
CA LEU A 160 4.25 19.36 -9.71
C LEU A 160 3.85 20.60 -8.90
N GLN A 161 2.56 20.75 -8.60
CA GLN A 161 2.08 21.80 -7.71
C GLN A 161 2.67 21.65 -6.31
N LEU A 162 2.64 20.45 -5.71
CA LEU A 162 3.24 20.19 -4.40
C LEU A 162 4.74 20.56 -4.36
N ARG A 163 5.51 20.22 -5.41
CA ARG A 163 6.92 20.61 -5.53
C ARG A 163 7.08 22.14 -5.58
N THR A 164 6.16 22.82 -6.24
CA THR A 164 6.16 24.28 -6.42
C THR A 164 5.81 25.00 -5.12
N ASP A 165 4.84 24.47 -4.37
CA ASP A 165 4.43 25.01 -3.07
C ASP A 165 5.53 24.89 -2.01
N HIS A 166 6.40 23.89 -2.15
CA HIS A 166 7.50 23.60 -1.21
C HIS A 166 8.87 23.55 -1.88
N LEU A 167 9.17 24.52 -2.75
CA LEU A 167 10.42 24.62 -3.51
C LEU A 167 11.68 24.60 -2.64
N ASN A 168 11.62 25.15 -1.43
CA ASN A 168 12.75 25.18 -0.50
C ASN A 168 13.19 23.78 -0.04
N ILE A 169 12.26 22.80 -0.01
CA ILE A 169 12.53 21.43 0.42
C ILE A 169 12.63 20.48 -0.79
N LEU A 170 11.74 20.63 -1.78
CA LEU A 170 11.62 19.70 -2.91
C LEU A 170 12.32 20.17 -4.18
N GLY A 171 12.55 21.47 -4.35
CA GLY A 171 12.89 22.10 -5.62
C GLY A 171 14.17 21.58 -6.27
N ASN A 172 15.25 21.43 -5.50
CA ASN A 172 16.58 21.06 -6.00
C ASN A 172 16.91 19.56 -5.85
N SER A 173 15.93 18.73 -5.49
CA SER A 173 16.17 17.31 -5.22
C SER A 173 16.11 16.47 -6.49
N ASN A 174 17.23 15.80 -6.83
CA ASN A 174 17.26 14.82 -7.92
C ASN A 174 16.29 13.66 -7.66
N THR A 175 16.09 13.27 -6.40
CA THR A 175 15.14 12.21 -6.02
C THR A 175 13.69 12.62 -6.30
N VAL A 176 13.35 13.90 -6.12
CA VAL A 176 12.03 14.44 -6.49
C VAL A 176 11.85 14.42 -7.99
N GLN A 177 12.87 14.83 -8.76
CA GLN A 177 12.84 14.76 -10.22
C GLN A 177 12.65 13.32 -10.71
N GLN A 178 13.40 12.36 -10.18
CA GLN A 178 13.23 10.93 -10.50
C GLN A 178 11.81 10.43 -10.20
N GLY A 179 11.18 10.91 -9.13
CA GLY A 179 9.79 10.60 -8.84
C GLY A 179 8.84 11.10 -9.93
N ILE A 180 9.02 12.35 -10.38
CA ILE A 180 8.25 12.94 -11.47
C ILE A 180 8.46 12.15 -12.77
N ASP A 181 9.70 11.82 -13.10
CA ASP A 181 10.04 11.07 -14.32
C ASP A 181 9.34 9.71 -14.34
N VAL A 182 9.28 9.00 -13.20
CA VAL A 182 8.51 7.75 -13.07
C VAL A 182 7.02 7.95 -13.36
N VAL A 183 6.41 9.06 -12.91
CA VAL A 183 4.98 9.32 -13.20
C VAL A 183 4.78 9.60 -14.69
N VAL A 184 5.67 10.35 -15.32
CA VAL A 184 5.64 10.62 -16.77
C VAL A 184 5.78 9.32 -17.57
N GLU A 185 6.70 8.45 -17.18
CA GLU A 185 6.89 7.13 -17.80
C GLU A 185 5.65 6.25 -17.63
N ASN A 186 5.03 6.25 -16.44
CA ASN A 186 3.79 5.53 -16.18
C ASN A 186 2.64 6.01 -17.07
N ILE A 187 2.44 7.34 -17.20
CA ILE A 187 1.40 7.92 -18.07
C ILE A 187 1.62 7.44 -19.51
N LYS A 188 2.84 7.60 -20.02
CA LYS A 188 3.18 7.17 -21.38
C LYS A 188 2.95 5.67 -21.59
N TRP A 189 3.30 4.85 -20.60
CA TRP A 189 3.08 3.41 -20.68
C TRP A 189 1.57 3.08 -20.77
N MET A 190 0.74 3.77 -19.97
CA MET A 190 -0.71 3.60 -20.02
C MET A 190 -1.28 3.98 -21.39
N GLU A 191 -0.87 5.12 -21.95
CA GLU A 191 -1.30 5.57 -23.28
C GLU A 191 -0.95 4.58 -24.40
N LEU A 192 0.23 3.96 -24.32
CA LEU A 192 0.73 3.06 -25.36
C LEU A 192 0.17 1.63 -25.27
N HIS A 193 -0.14 1.14 -24.07
CA HIS A 193 -0.33 -0.30 -23.85
C HIS A 193 -1.65 -0.70 -23.19
N GLN A 194 -2.38 0.24 -22.57
CA GLN A 194 -3.57 -0.10 -21.79
C GLN A 194 -4.65 -0.77 -22.64
N GLU A 195 -4.91 -0.25 -23.85
CA GLU A 195 -5.94 -0.78 -24.75
C GLU A 195 -5.59 -2.18 -25.26
N GLU A 196 -4.36 -2.36 -25.77
CA GLU A 196 -3.88 -3.64 -26.29
C GLU A 196 -3.96 -4.75 -25.23
N ILE A 197 -3.45 -4.48 -24.03
CA ILE A 197 -3.46 -5.45 -22.93
C ILE A 197 -4.89 -5.71 -22.44
N GLY A 198 -5.73 -4.67 -22.38
CA GLY A 198 -7.15 -4.81 -22.03
C GLY A 198 -7.89 -5.74 -23.00
N ASN A 199 -7.64 -5.58 -24.30
CA ASN A 199 -8.21 -6.42 -25.35
C ASN A 199 -7.68 -7.86 -25.28
N TRP A 200 -6.38 -8.04 -25.06
CA TRP A 200 -5.80 -9.37 -24.92
C TRP A 200 -6.38 -10.12 -23.70
N LEU A 201 -6.54 -9.43 -22.57
CA LEU A 201 -7.11 -10.02 -21.34
C LEU A 201 -8.58 -10.41 -21.49
N SER A 202 -9.37 -9.60 -22.20
CA SER A 202 -10.80 -9.89 -22.39
C SER A 202 -11.05 -11.15 -23.23
N VAL A 203 -10.13 -11.46 -24.14
CA VAL A 203 -10.18 -12.67 -24.99
C VAL A 203 -9.52 -13.87 -24.32
N SER A 204 -8.43 -13.66 -23.59
CA SER A 204 -7.58 -14.75 -23.08
C SER A 204 -8.01 -15.33 -21.74
N VAL A 205 -8.88 -14.65 -20.99
CA VAL A 205 -9.41 -15.13 -19.72
C VAL A 205 -10.84 -15.62 -19.95
N PRO A 206 -11.11 -16.94 -19.91
CA PRO A 206 -12.47 -17.45 -19.99
C PRO A 206 -13.30 -16.83 -18.86
N THR A 207 -14.49 -16.34 -19.19
CA THR A 207 -15.47 -15.89 -18.19
C THR A 207 -15.99 -17.10 -17.42
N THR A 208 -15.21 -17.64 -16.48
CA THR A 208 -15.75 -18.61 -15.51
C THR A 208 -16.59 -17.82 -14.50
N THR A 209 -17.88 -17.69 -14.81
CA THR A 209 -18.94 -17.46 -13.83
C THR A 209 -18.90 -18.58 -12.79
N THR A 210 -18.10 -18.42 -11.75
CA THR A 210 -18.29 -19.15 -10.50
C THR A 210 -19.21 -18.29 -9.65
N THR A 211 -20.50 -18.62 -9.68
CA THR A 211 -21.50 -18.14 -8.72
C THR A 211 -21.10 -18.60 -7.32
N THR A 212 -20.34 -17.78 -6.61
CA THR A 212 -20.26 -17.79 -5.16
C THR A 212 -21.06 -16.58 -4.68
N PRO A 213 -22.08 -16.75 -3.81
CA PRO A 213 -22.92 -15.63 -3.40
C PRO A 213 -22.07 -14.62 -2.62
N SER A 214 -21.89 -13.43 -3.19
CA SER A 214 -21.33 -12.27 -2.47
C SER A 214 -22.22 -11.97 -1.26
N PRO A 215 -21.66 -11.74 -0.06
CA PRO A 215 -22.41 -11.17 1.04
C PRO A 215 -22.96 -9.79 0.64
N PRO A 216 -24.17 -9.40 1.09
CA PRO A 216 -24.77 -8.13 0.71
C PRO A 216 -23.88 -6.98 1.19
N LEU A 217 -23.50 -6.11 0.25
CA LEU A 217 -22.82 -4.84 0.52
C LEU A 217 -23.79 -3.90 1.26
N PRO A 218 -23.35 -3.18 2.30
CA PRO A 218 -24.10 -2.04 2.84
C PRO A 218 -24.24 -0.95 1.78
N ASP A 219 -25.45 -0.43 1.66
CA ASP A 219 -25.91 0.46 0.60
C ASP A 219 -25.19 1.82 0.62
N GLY A 220 -24.90 2.38 -0.56
CA GLY A 220 -24.46 3.77 -0.73
C GLY A 220 -22.99 4.03 -1.10
N SER A 221 -22.49 3.49 -2.22
CA SER A 221 -21.43 4.13 -3.04
C SER A 221 -21.22 3.39 -4.36
N GLN A 222 -22.20 3.50 -5.27
CA GLN A 222 -22.01 3.03 -6.65
C GLN A 222 -21.20 4.02 -7.46
N SER A 223 -19.88 3.86 -7.42
CA SER A 223 -18.95 4.04 -8.54
C SER A 223 -17.55 3.76 -7.98
N VAL A 224 -16.81 2.84 -8.63
CA VAL A 224 -15.36 2.51 -8.50
C VAL A 224 -15.10 0.99 -8.55
N TYR A 225 -16.06 0.11 -8.24
CA TYR A 225 -15.82 -1.34 -8.21
C TYR A 225 -16.30 -2.09 -9.45
N GLN A 226 -15.63 -1.85 -10.58
CA GLN A 226 -15.61 -2.74 -11.74
C GLN A 226 -14.17 -2.80 -12.28
N MET A 227 -13.20 -3.15 -11.43
CA MET A 227 -11.87 -3.54 -11.89
C MET A 227 -11.68 -5.02 -11.56
N ASN A 228 -11.69 -5.84 -12.61
CA ASN A 228 -11.34 -7.25 -12.56
C ASN A 228 -10.04 -7.45 -11.76
N ALA A 229 -9.98 -8.52 -10.95
CA ALA A 229 -8.78 -8.88 -10.18
C ALA A 229 -7.50 -8.95 -11.04
N LEU A 230 -7.64 -9.15 -12.35
CA LEU A 230 -6.55 -9.12 -13.35
C LEU A 230 -6.01 -7.73 -13.68
N LEU A 231 -6.81 -6.66 -13.60
CA LEU A 231 -6.30 -5.28 -13.76
C LEU A 231 -5.39 -4.90 -12.59
N ILE A 232 -5.75 -5.32 -11.36
CA ILE A 232 -4.89 -5.16 -10.18
C ILE A 232 -3.55 -5.89 -10.36
N LEU A 233 -3.54 -7.02 -11.09
CA LEU A 233 -2.31 -7.75 -11.43
C LEU A 233 -1.41 -6.97 -12.39
N VAL A 234 -1.95 -6.44 -13.48
CA VAL A 234 -1.14 -5.63 -14.42
C VAL A 234 -0.50 -4.42 -13.69
N PHE A 235 -1.26 -3.71 -12.85
CA PHE A 235 -0.74 -2.59 -12.05
C PHE A 235 0.17 -2.97 -10.87
N THR A 236 0.21 -4.24 -10.46
CA THR A 236 1.19 -4.73 -9.46
C THR A 236 2.43 -5.34 -10.10
N PHE A 237 2.31 -5.87 -11.33
CA PHE A 237 3.44 -6.38 -12.10
C PHE A 237 4.25 -5.25 -12.76
N LEU A 238 3.64 -4.16 -13.23
CA LEU A 238 4.37 -3.05 -13.87
C LEU A 238 5.10 -2.13 -12.89
N GLY A 239 4.57 -1.95 -11.68
CA GLY A 239 5.29 -1.26 -10.60
C GLY A 239 6.56 -2.01 -10.16
N MET A 240 6.77 -3.25 -10.62
CA MET A 240 7.96 -4.06 -10.35
C MET A 240 8.99 -4.00 -11.49
N PHE A 241 8.58 -3.65 -12.71
CA PHE A 241 9.49 -3.54 -13.87
C PHE A 241 10.21 -2.18 -13.96
N ILE A 242 9.70 -1.14 -13.28
CA ILE A 242 10.34 0.19 -13.22
C ILE A 242 11.25 0.33 -11.96
N MET A 243 11.37 -0.73 -11.15
CA MET A 243 12.29 -0.80 -10.00
C MET A 243 13.37 -1.87 -10.22
N HIS A 244 14.18 -1.72 -11.28
CA HIS A 244 15.55 -2.27 -11.33
C HIS A 244 16.51 -1.12 -11.63
#